data_AF-W2MYU4-F1
#
_entry.id   AF-W2MYU4-F1
#
_cell.length_a   1.000
_cell.length_b   1.000
_cell.length_c   1.000
_cell.angle_alpha   90.00
_cell.angle_beta   90.00
_cell.angle_gamma   90.00
#
_symmetry.space_group_name_H-M   'P 1'
#
loop_
_entity.id
_entity.type
_entity.pdbx_description
1 polymer ?
#
loop_
_entity_poly.entity_id
_entity_poly.type
_entity_poly.pdbx_seq_one_letter_code
_entity_poly.pdbx_strand_id
1 'polypeptide(L)'
;MEVLTLFVLLITNILWVLSSPLPTDPTISWGSDYCNVGSICTGHSVSLNEEDPLTSFRLVNPKDGAVDVLPIEFKFLINARSTEEYEDYYADANVCVELNGLWTKCKAPGSPQIILRSLPEGNYTAVAYITDKSGEVRYHTAENVTFTVLDSTTFNLYYGEMAERSRTEQHFPKDIHLLQWAELLQQEVGDDDDIVLPRSHVSHTSSPMLVIGVKTAVVTGFPRRQAIRDTWAKPATLPFDVKVLFLGCEPDLTDFKNEHDRRRILQAIAKERVVYRDLLTEELECTDSYRGLSDKVKSFMHLVTAEFPDTRFIMLADDDIYLKIDQLAENLRQENRPRLYFGEVWAVRFASKQQPIRDVNSPYYLPSHQYSMRALLPFAVGPHYVVSMEGVRFISKNYWRLSSMNGLEDVSSGFWLRTMQMNAQHMPEFSSLRASMVCDDTLLSFADLSPLGIRSIHANLVDNRSFCHGFHSVMWHRHVHSIPSLEELLQQPSHEAAEPLEVESFLSNTNSDQVIVIVSTPSNAGIKAQFLPSVDSLDEFVQTICTQVQASPTCTRTLHHYLQHATSAGISTLPTP
;
A
#
# COMPACT_ATOMS: atom_id res chain seq x y z
N MET A 1 -6.02 25.77 -3.36
CA MET A 1 -6.31 25.23 -4.70
C MET A 1 -4.99 24.90 -5.36
N GLU A 2 -4.95 23.82 -6.13
CA GLU A 2 -3.74 23.22 -6.74
C GLU A 2 -2.75 22.60 -5.73
N VAL A 3 -3.17 21.45 -5.21
CA VAL A 3 -2.31 20.35 -4.73
C VAL A 3 -2.72 19.11 -5.56
N LEU A 4 -1.77 18.20 -5.82
CA LEU A 4 -1.82 17.03 -6.74
C LEU A 4 -1.36 17.28 -8.20
N THR A 5 -0.04 17.29 -8.43
CA THR A 5 0.60 16.68 -9.62
C THR A 5 2.11 16.54 -9.41
N LEU A 6 2.56 15.57 -8.59
CA LEU A 6 3.99 15.31 -8.38
C LEU A 6 4.29 13.87 -7.95
N PHE A 7 3.76 12.91 -8.71
CA PHE A 7 4.32 11.56 -8.83
C PHE A 7 4.79 11.32 -10.27
N VAL A 8 5.78 10.45 -10.46
CA VAL A 8 6.47 10.14 -11.73
C VAL A 8 7.41 11.22 -12.29
N LEU A 9 8.46 11.55 -11.51
CA LEU A 9 9.67 12.21 -12.02
C LEU A 9 10.92 11.82 -11.19
N LEU A 10 11.44 10.59 -11.34
CA LEU A 10 12.74 10.22 -10.72
C LEU A 10 13.51 9.02 -11.32
N ILE A 11 13.40 8.74 -12.64
CA ILE A 11 14.37 7.89 -13.36
C ILE A 11 14.71 8.48 -14.75
N THR A 12 15.54 9.52 -14.80
CA THR A 12 16.26 9.93 -16.03
C THR A 12 17.53 10.70 -15.67
N ASN A 13 18.71 10.06 -15.76
CA ASN A 13 20.00 10.65 -16.18
C ASN A 13 21.17 9.69 -15.90
N ILE A 14 21.53 8.87 -16.90
CA ILE A 14 22.88 8.29 -17.01
C ILE A 14 23.30 8.41 -18.48
N LEU A 15 24.37 9.16 -18.73
CA LEU A 15 25.03 9.27 -20.04
C LEU A 15 26.38 8.52 -19.96
N TRP A 16 26.70 7.79 -21.02
CA TRP A 16 27.88 6.93 -21.17
C TRP A 16 29.15 7.72 -21.53
N VAL A 17 30.32 7.24 -21.06
CA VAL A 17 31.58 7.18 -21.84
C VAL A 17 32.35 5.91 -21.44
N LEU A 18 33.01 5.29 -22.43
CA LEU A 18 33.59 3.93 -22.46
C LEU A 18 34.91 3.74 -21.67
N SER A 19 35.13 2.52 -21.15
CA SER A 19 36.31 1.68 -21.47
C SER A 19 36.31 0.33 -20.71
N SER A 20 36.40 -0.78 -21.49
CA SER A 20 36.48 -2.21 -21.09
C SER A 20 37.84 -2.58 -20.42
N PRO A 21 38.07 -3.79 -19.85
CA PRO A 21 37.35 -5.07 -20.05
C PRO A 21 37.05 -5.98 -18.83
N LEU A 22 36.32 -7.07 -19.17
CA LEU A 22 35.95 -8.34 -18.48
C LEU A 22 37.02 -8.97 -17.55
N PRO A 23 36.69 -9.93 -16.63
CA PRO A 23 35.63 -10.98 -16.73
C PRO A 23 34.81 -11.24 -15.42
N THR A 24 33.90 -12.23 -15.21
CA THR A 24 33.42 -13.44 -15.98
C THR A 24 31.99 -13.87 -15.53
N ASP A 25 31.46 -14.94 -16.16
CA ASP A 25 30.34 -15.89 -15.81
C ASP A 25 29.92 -16.07 -14.32
N PRO A 26 28.66 -16.50 -14.00
CA PRO A 26 28.16 -17.83 -14.41
C PRO A 26 26.68 -18.01 -14.83
N THR A 27 26.49 -18.89 -15.82
CA THR A 27 25.45 -19.95 -15.97
C THR A 27 24.02 -19.61 -16.42
N ILE A 28 23.64 -20.26 -17.53
CA ILE A 28 22.29 -20.40 -18.12
C ILE A 28 21.75 -21.81 -17.82
N SER A 29 20.45 -21.94 -17.52
CA SER A 29 19.75 -23.23 -17.47
C SER A 29 19.01 -23.53 -18.78
N TRP A 30 19.02 -24.80 -19.19
CA TRP A 30 18.39 -25.26 -20.43
C TRP A 30 17.07 -25.97 -20.15
N GLY A 31 15.98 -25.50 -20.77
CA GLY A 31 14.74 -26.25 -20.96
C GLY A 31 14.55 -26.54 -22.44
N SER A 32 14.64 -27.81 -22.84
CA SER A 32 14.36 -28.23 -24.22
C SER A 32 12.94 -28.77 -24.34
N ASP A 33 12.14 -28.21 -25.24
CA ASP A 33 10.93 -28.89 -25.72
C ASP A 33 11.09 -29.32 -27.18
N TYR A 34 10.69 -30.57 -27.43
CA TYR A 34 10.84 -31.25 -28.71
C TYR A 34 9.68 -30.94 -29.65
N CYS A 35 9.98 -30.48 -30.87
CA CYS A 35 9.06 -30.61 -32.01
C CYS A 35 9.51 -31.77 -32.90
N ASN A 36 8.63 -32.76 -33.05
CA ASN A 36 8.91 -33.99 -33.80
C ASN A 36 8.78 -33.79 -35.31
N VAL A 37 9.55 -34.58 -36.07
CA VAL A 37 9.58 -34.52 -37.55
C VAL A 37 8.26 -35.04 -38.13
N GLY A 38 7.65 -34.26 -39.03
CA GLY A 38 6.67 -34.79 -40.00
C GLY A 38 5.22 -34.27 -39.90
N SER A 39 5.00 -32.96 -40.06
CA SER A 39 3.75 -32.46 -40.64
C SER A 39 3.96 -31.13 -41.36
N ILE A 40 3.26 -30.90 -42.45
CA ILE A 40 3.45 -29.73 -43.32
C ILE A 40 2.62 -28.56 -42.79
N CYS A 41 3.28 -27.58 -42.15
CA CYS A 41 2.68 -26.29 -41.83
C CYS A 41 2.83 -25.34 -43.02
N THR A 42 1.84 -25.28 -43.92
CA THR A 42 1.78 -24.26 -44.97
C THR A 42 1.34 -22.91 -44.37
N GLY A 43 2.32 -22.10 -43.97
CA GLY A 43 2.16 -20.66 -43.69
C GLY A 43 3.17 -19.87 -44.52
N HIS A 44 2.83 -18.64 -44.94
CA HIS A 44 3.73 -17.82 -45.75
C HIS A 44 5.03 -17.52 -44.99
N SER A 45 6.15 -18.08 -45.45
CA SER A 45 7.48 -17.70 -44.98
C SER A 45 7.87 -16.35 -45.58
N VAL A 46 7.71 -15.28 -44.79
CA VAL A 46 8.56 -14.09 -44.98
C VAL A 46 10.00 -14.55 -44.79
N SER A 47 10.90 -14.19 -45.71
CA SER A 47 12.31 -14.57 -45.61
C SER A 47 12.93 -13.90 -44.40
N LEU A 48 13.22 -14.68 -43.35
CA LEU A 48 14.11 -14.25 -42.28
C LEU A 48 15.51 -14.13 -42.88
N ASN A 49 16.08 -12.91 -42.86
CA ASN A 49 17.50 -12.74 -43.15
C ASN A 49 18.30 -13.48 -42.07
N GLU A 50 19.16 -14.43 -42.46
CA GLU A 50 20.03 -15.15 -41.50
C GLU A 50 21.00 -14.20 -40.77
N GLU A 51 21.24 -13.01 -41.33
CA GLU A 51 22.06 -11.95 -40.75
C GLU A 51 21.39 -11.23 -39.57
N ASP A 52 20.06 -11.27 -39.42
CA ASP A 52 19.36 -10.53 -38.37
C ASP A 52 19.59 -11.17 -36.99
N PRO A 53 20.16 -10.44 -36.02
CA PRO A 53 20.47 -11.00 -34.70
C PRO A 53 19.27 -11.05 -33.76
N LEU A 54 18.14 -10.42 -34.12
CA LEU A 54 16.97 -10.28 -33.26
C LEU A 54 16.18 -11.60 -33.16
N THR A 55 15.92 -12.06 -31.93
CA THR A 55 15.16 -13.30 -31.66
C THR A 55 13.76 -13.04 -31.09
N SER A 56 13.54 -11.91 -30.43
CA SER A 56 12.21 -11.46 -30.00
C SER A 56 12.22 -9.96 -29.75
N PHE A 57 11.19 -9.27 -30.23
CA PHE A 57 10.91 -7.87 -29.91
C PHE A 57 9.44 -7.71 -29.51
N ARG A 58 9.20 -7.29 -28.26
CA ARG A 58 7.85 -7.13 -27.70
C ARG A 58 7.74 -5.84 -26.90
N LEU A 59 6.60 -5.16 -27.02
CA LEU A 59 6.21 -4.14 -26.05
C LEU A 59 5.76 -4.84 -24.76
N VAL A 60 6.31 -4.42 -23.62
CA VAL A 60 6.01 -5.02 -22.29
C VAL A 60 5.43 -4.02 -21.29
N ASN A 61 5.45 -2.72 -21.62
CA ASN A 61 4.65 -1.70 -20.94
C ASN A 61 4.19 -0.65 -21.97
N PRO A 62 2.91 -0.23 -22.00
CA PRO A 62 1.78 -0.82 -21.28
C PRO A 62 1.58 -2.30 -21.62
N LYS A 63 0.83 -3.03 -20.80
CA LYS A 63 0.38 -4.40 -21.12
C LYS A 63 -0.89 -4.33 -21.98
N ASP A 64 -1.18 -5.39 -22.73
CA ASP A 64 -2.45 -5.47 -23.47
C ASP A 64 -3.63 -5.52 -22.49
N GLY A 65 -4.67 -4.73 -22.78
CA GLY A 65 -5.80 -4.48 -21.89
C GLY A 65 -5.48 -3.61 -20.66
N ALA A 66 -4.30 -2.99 -20.56
CA ALA A 66 -3.97 -2.16 -19.40
C ALA A 66 -4.83 -0.89 -19.32
N VAL A 67 -5.22 -0.52 -18.10
CA VAL A 67 -5.79 0.81 -17.79
C VAL A 67 -4.73 1.57 -17.01
N ASP A 68 -4.30 2.73 -17.52
CA ASP A 68 -3.14 3.51 -17.06
C ASP A 68 -3.46 5.00 -16.88
N VAL A 69 -2.56 5.71 -16.18
CA VAL A 69 -2.52 7.18 -16.07
C VAL A 69 -1.25 7.72 -16.70
N LEU A 70 -1.25 9.01 -17.07
CA LEU A 70 -0.05 9.69 -17.54
C LEU A 70 0.93 9.99 -16.40
N PRO A 71 2.25 9.99 -16.66
CA PRO A 71 2.89 9.74 -17.95
C PRO A 71 3.16 8.24 -18.21
N ILE A 72 2.93 7.79 -19.44
CA ILE A 72 3.14 6.39 -19.84
C ILE A 72 4.56 6.21 -20.37
N GLU A 73 5.31 5.31 -19.74
CA GLU A 73 6.65 4.88 -20.15
C GLU A 73 6.57 3.59 -20.97
N PHE A 74 6.92 3.65 -22.24
CA PHE A 74 6.95 2.48 -23.12
C PHE A 74 8.23 1.68 -22.90
N LYS A 75 8.07 0.40 -22.52
CA LYS A 75 9.17 -0.54 -22.26
C LYS A 75 9.11 -1.69 -23.24
N PHE A 76 10.28 -2.16 -23.64
CA PHE A 76 10.46 -3.18 -24.67
C PHE A 76 11.31 -4.32 -24.13
N LEU A 77 10.93 -5.56 -24.44
CA LEU A 77 11.80 -6.71 -24.33
C LEU A 77 12.44 -6.94 -25.70
N ILE A 78 13.76 -6.82 -25.75
CA ILE A 78 14.59 -7.06 -26.93
C ILE A 78 15.51 -8.23 -26.57
N ASN A 79 15.32 -9.36 -27.24
CA ASN A 79 16.20 -10.52 -27.15
C ASN A 79 16.93 -10.68 -28.49
N ALA A 80 18.23 -10.97 -28.44
CA ALA A 80 19.08 -11.19 -29.61
C ALA A 80 20.03 -12.36 -29.37
N ARG A 81 20.69 -12.86 -30.43
CA ARG A 81 21.72 -13.92 -30.32
C ARG A 81 22.87 -13.50 -29.41
N SER A 82 23.29 -12.24 -29.52
CA SER A 82 24.21 -11.56 -28.61
C SER A 82 23.89 -10.05 -28.58
N THR A 83 24.31 -9.36 -27.51
CA THR A 83 24.17 -7.91 -27.42
C THR A 83 25.04 -7.19 -28.44
N GLU A 84 26.26 -7.68 -28.67
CA GLU A 84 27.22 -7.09 -29.62
C GLU A 84 26.68 -7.14 -31.06
N GLU A 85 26.17 -8.29 -31.53
CA GLU A 85 25.55 -8.37 -32.86
C GLU A 85 24.34 -7.43 -33.00
N TYR A 86 23.50 -7.31 -31.96
CA TYR A 86 22.36 -6.40 -31.98
C TYR A 86 22.81 -4.93 -32.06
N GLU A 87 23.78 -4.53 -31.25
CA GLU A 87 24.29 -3.15 -31.23
C GLU A 87 24.99 -2.79 -32.54
N ASP A 88 25.72 -3.72 -33.17
CA ASP A 88 26.37 -3.52 -34.47
C ASP A 88 25.34 -3.46 -35.62
N TYR A 89 24.39 -4.40 -35.69
CA TYR A 89 23.40 -4.47 -36.78
C TYR A 89 22.36 -3.33 -36.71
N TYR A 90 21.95 -2.92 -35.50
CA TYR A 90 20.96 -1.87 -35.26
C TYR A 90 21.57 -0.54 -34.80
N ALA A 91 22.88 -0.30 -35.02
CA ALA A 91 23.62 0.88 -34.57
C ALA A 91 22.96 2.23 -34.94
N ASP A 92 22.41 2.33 -36.16
CA ASP A 92 21.73 3.52 -36.70
C ASP A 92 20.19 3.41 -36.69
N ALA A 93 19.63 2.34 -36.11
CA ALA A 93 18.20 2.06 -36.14
C ALA A 93 17.44 2.69 -34.95
N ASN A 94 16.23 3.19 -35.21
CA ASN A 94 15.35 3.74 -34.20
C ASN A 94 14.31 2.71 -33.74
N VAL A 95 14.02 2.70 -32.43
CA VAL A 95 12.83 2.03 -31.89
C VAL A 95 11.70 3.06 -31.81
N CYS A 96 10.57 2.78 -32.44
CA CYS A 96 9.41 3.65 -32.51
C CYS A 96 8.18 3.02 -31.88
N VAL A 97 7.28 3.86 -31.39
CA VAL A 97 5.91 3.51 -31.00
C VAL A 97 4.95 4.41 -31.76
N GLU A 98 3.97 3.78 -32.41
CA GLU A 98 2.85 4.43 -33.07
C GLU A 98 1.55 4.14 -32.29
N LEU A 99 0.73 5.16 -32.02
CA LEU A 99 -0.59 5.03 -31.39
C LEU A 99 -1.70 5.36 -32.39
N ASN A 100 -2.63 4.42 -32.57
CA ASN A 100 -3.82 4.56 -33.43
C ASN A 100 -3.52 4.98 -34.89
N GLY A 101 -2.29 4.82 -35.39
CA GLY A 101 -1.84 5.36 -36.69
C GLY A 101 -1.71 6.88 -36.75
N LEU A 102 -1.84 7.59 -35.62
CA LEU A 102 -1.90 9.06 -35.56
C LEU A 102 -0.69 9.69 -34.87
N TRP A 103 -0.15 9.05 -33.83
CA TRP A 103 0.95 9.57 -33.03
C TRP A 103 2.15 8.65 -33.15
N THR A 104 3.29 9.12 -33.66
CA THR A 104 4.54 8.35 -33.64
C THR A 104 5.59 9.03 -32.79
N LYS A 105 6.29 8.26 -31.95
CA LYS A 105 7.46 8.71 -31.19
C LYS A 105 8.56 7.67 -31.24
N CYS A 106 9.77 8.10 -31.58
CA CYS A 106 10.93 7.24 -31.74
C CYS A 106 12.04 7.59 -30.75
N LYS A 107 12.91 6.62 -30.46
CA LYS A 107 14.18 6.78 -29.75
C LYS A 107 15.30 6.11 -30.53
N ALA A 108 16.49 6.72 -30.53
CA ALA A 108 17.72 6.11 -31.03
C ALA A 108 18.33 5.16 -29.96
N PRO A 109 19.32 4.33 -30.29
CA PRO A 109 20.05 3.52 -29.32
C PRO A 109 20.68 4.40 -28.23
N GLY A 110 20.75 3.89 -27.00
CA GLY A 110 21.25 4.64 -25.83
C GLY A 110 20.40 5.85 -25.38
N SER A 111 19.34 6.21 -26.11
CA SER A 111 18.45 7.32 -25.73
C SER A 111 17.49 6.95 -24.59
N PRO A 112 16.95 7.94 -23.84
CA PRO A 112 15.92 7.71 -22.82
C PRO A 112 14.70 6.96 -23.36
N GLN A 113 13.96 6.30 -22.46
CA GLN A 113 12.74 5.58 -22.83
C GLN A 113 11.68 6.51 -23.44
N ILE A 114 10.83 5.94 -24.29
CA ILE A 114 9.72 6.67 -24.90
C ILE A 114 8.68 6.93 -23.80
N ILE A 115 8.60 8.17 -23.34
CA ILE A 115 7.61 8.62 -22.35
C ILE A 115 6.61 9.55 -23.03
N LEU A 116 5.32 9.27 -22.89
CA LEU A 116 4.23 10.18 -23.25
C LEU A 116 3.71 10.87 -21.99
N ARG A 117 3.75 12.20 -21.96
CA ARG A 117 3.33 13.03 -20.81
C ARG A 117 1.99 13.75 -21.04
N SER A 118 1.49 13.72 -22.26
CA SER A 118 0.22 14.32 -22.66
C SER A 118 -0.38 13.41 -23.72
N LEU A 119 -1.61 12.98 -23.46
CA LEU A 119 -2.46 12.16 -24.32
C LEU A 119 -3.89 12.36 -23.79
N PRO A 120 -4.92 12.52 -24.64
CA PRO A 120 -6.30 12.54 -24.17
C PRO A 120 -6.69 11.25 -23.45
N GLU A 121 -7.75 11.31 -22.65
CA GLU A 121 -8.38 10.09 -22.12
C GLU A 121 -9.03 9.27 -23.26
N GLY A 122 -9.00 7.95 -23.14
CA GLY A 122 -9.57 7.03 -24.12
C GLY A 122 -8.69 5.83 -24.44
N ASN A 123 -9.07 5.10 -25.48
CA ASN A 123 -8.44 3.83 -25.86
C ASN A 123 -7.41 4.01 -26.98
N TYR A 124 -6.28 3.35 -26.83
CA TYR A 124 -5.13 3.41 -27.71
C TYR A 124 -4.65 2.02 -28.08
N THR A 125 -4.31 1.82 -29.34
CA THR A 125 -3.57 0.67 -29.85
C THR A 125 -2.15 1.14 -30.14
N ALA A 126 -1.19 0.65 -29.36
CA ALA A 126 0.23 0.83 -29.60
C ALA A 126 0.76 -0.24 -30.56
N VAL A 127 1.58 0.20 -31.51
CA VAL A 127 2.39 -0.65 -32.38
C VAL A 127 3.84 -0.23 -32.21
N ALA A 128 4.67 -1.11 -31.67
CA ALA A 128 6.11 -0.88 -31.55
C ALA A 128 6.83 -1.44 -32.79
N TYR A 129 7.80 -0.72 -33.34
CA TYR A 129 8.59 -1.19 -34.49
C TYR A 129 10.04 -0.69 -34.42
N ILE A 130 10.94 -1.43 -35.08
CA ILE A 130 12.33 -1.03 -35.31
C ILE A 130 12.42 -0.57 -36.77
N THR A 131 13.00 0.62 -36.99
CA THR A 131 13.12 1.23 -38.31
C THR A 131 14.52 1.78 -38.54
N ASP A 132 14.89 1.95 -39.80
CA ASP A 132 16.08 2.70 -40.19
C ASP A 132 16.07 4.16 -39.68
N LYS A 133 17.21 4.85 -39.82
CA LYS A 133 17.38 6.24 -39.37
C LYS A 133 16.39 7.22 -40.01
N SER A 134 15.94 6.94 -41.23
CA SER A 134 15.00 7.76 -42.01
C SER A 134 13.55 7.57 -41.57
N GLY A 135 13.20 6.42 -40.98
CA GLY A 135 11.82 6.03 -40.70
C GLY A 135 11.07 5.46 -41.92
N GLU A 136 11.80 5.09 -42.99
CA GLU A 136 11.23 4.60 -44.25
C GLU A 136 11.15 3.07 -44.29
N VAL A 137 12.06 2.35 -43.62
CA VAL A 137 12.16 0.88 -43.65
C VAL A 137 11.95 0.31 -42.24
N ARG A 138 10.77 -0.28 -42.02
CA ARG A 138 10.48 -1.07 -40.80
C ARG A 138 11.12 -2.46 -40.92
N TYR A 139 12.12 -2.74 -40.09
CA TYR A 139 12.78 -4.04 -39.99
C TYR A 139 11.89 -5.05 -39.24
N HIS A 140 11.35 -4.63 -38.10
CA HIS A 140 10.51 -5.46 -37.23
C HIS A 140 9.31 -4.68 -36.72
N THR A 141 8.18 -5.35 -36.56
CA THR A 141 6.98 -4.82 -35.91
C THR A 141 6.54 -5.81 -34.84
N ALA A 142 6.38 -5.34 -33.61
CA ALA A 142 5.86 -6.12 -32.50
C ALA A 142 4.33 -6.29 -32.62
N GLU A 143 3.77 -7.22 -31.84
CA GLU A 143 2.32 -7.38 -31.70
C GLU A 143 1.66 -6.08 -31.19
N ASN A 144 0.43 -5.84 -31.65
CA ASN A 144 -0.36 -4.70 -31.23
C ASN A 144 -0.74 -4.83 -29.75
N VAL A 145 -0.65 -3.73 -28.99
CA VAL A 145 -1.03 -3.66 -27.58
C VAL A 145 -2.11 -2.61 -27.40
N THR A 146 -3.25 -3.01 -26.85
CA THR A 146 -4.35 -2.09 -26.51
C THR A 146 -4.25 -1.64 -25.06
N PHE A 147 -4.53 -0.36 -24.79
CA PHE A 147 -4.57 0.19 -23.43
C PHE A 147 -5.53 1.39 -23.35
N THR A 148 -6.01 1.70 -22.16
CA THR A 148 -6.88 2.84 -21.85
C THR A 148 -6.13 3.86 -21.00
N VAL A 149 -6.22 5.13 -21.35
CA VAL A 149 -5.76 6.24 -20.50
C VAL A 149 -6.95 6.90 -19.82
N LEU A 150 -6.85 7.05 -18.50
CA LEU A 150 -7.83 7.75 -17.66
C LEU A 150 -7.16 8.91 -16.93
N ASP A 151 -7.96 9.85 -16.43
CA ASP A 151 -7.53 10.76 -15.38
C ASP A 151 -7.25 10.02 -14.05
N SER A 152 -6.49 10.65 -13.15
CA SER A 152 -6.11 10.03 -11.86
C SER A 152 -7.30 9.70 -10.96
N THR A 153 -8.40 10.46 -11.04
CA THR A 153 -9.61 10.25 -10.25
C THR A 153 -10.36 9.01 -10.74
N THR A 154 -10.65 8.94 -12.04
CA THR A 154 -11.37 7.80 -12.64
C THR A 154 -10.54 6.51 -12.56
N PHE A 155 -9.22 6.59 -12.72
CA PHE A 155 -8.31 5.45 -12.51
C PHE A 155 -8.39 4.90 -11.08
N ASN A 156 -8.34 5.77 -10.06
CA ASN A 156 -8.40 5.37 -8.65
C ASN A 156 -9.76 4.77 -8.29
N LEU A 157 -10.85 5.33 -8.81
CA LEU A 157 -12.20 4.77 -8.65
C LEU A 157 -12.32 3.39 -9.32
N TYR A 158 -11.87 3.25 -10.56
CA TYR A 158 -11.94 2.00 -11.33
C TYR A 158 -11.20 0.84 -10.65
N TYR A 159 -9.92 1.02 -10.32
CA TYR A 159 -9.15 -0.02 -9.63
C TYR A 159 -9.58 -0.19 -8.16
N GLY A 160 -10.17 0.85 -7.56
CA GLY A 160 -10.82 0.75 -6.27
C GLY A 160 -12.00 -0.22 -6.28
N GLU A 161 -13.02 0.02 -7.12
CA GLU A 161 -14.18 -0.88 -7.24
C GLU A 161 -13.77 -2.33 -7.54
N MET A 162 -12.72 -2.52 -8.36
CA MET A 162 -12.17 -3.84 -8.64
C MET A 162 -11.49 -4.48 -7.42
N ALA A 163 -10.76 -3.70 -6.62
CA ALA A 163 -10.17 -4.15 -5.36
C ALA A 163 -11.23 -4.52 -4.32
N GLU A 164 -12.28 -3.70 -4.13
CA GLU A 164 -13.39 -4.00 -3.20
C GLU A 164 -14.23 -5.21 -3.64
N ARG A 165 -14.40 -5.42 -4.95
CA ARG A 165 -15.00 -6.64 -5.50
C ARG A 165 -14.15 -7.85 -5.14
N SER A 166 -12.85 -7.81 -5.42
CA SER A 166 -11.92 -8.89 -5.10
C SER A 166 -11.83 -9.18 -3.59
N ARG A 167 -11.84 -8.15 -2.74
CA ARG A 167 -11.92 -8.29 -1.27
C ARG A 167 -13.18 -9.06 -0.85
N THR A 168 -14.30 -8.76 -1.49
CA THR A 168 -15.61 -9.35 -1.18
C THR A 168 -15.73 -10.79 -1.70
N GLU A 169 -15.27 -11.07 -2.93
CA GLU A 169 -15.20 -12.42 -3.51
C GLU A 169 -14.27 -13.35 -2.71
N GLN A 170 -13.17 -12.82 -2.17
CA GLN A 170 -12.26 -13.55 -1.28
C GLN A 170 -12.71 -13.56 0.20
N HIS A 171 -13.88 -13.01 0.51
CA HIS A 171 -14.48 -13.00 1.86
C HIS A 171 -13.61 -12.35 2.94
N PHE A 172 -12.75 -11.39 2.56
CA PHE A 172 -11.90 -10.66 3.52
C PHE A 172 -12.70 -9.58 4.26
N PRO A 173 -12.38 -9.31 5.55
CA PRO A 173 -13.00 -8.23 6.31
C PRO A 173 -12.76 -6.88 5.62
N LYS A 174 -13.67 -5.92 5.82
CA LYS A 174 -13.46 -4.54 5.38
C LYS A 174 -12.28 -3.92 6.13
N ASP A 175 -11.44 -3.19 5.40
CA ASP A 175 -10.38 -2.38 5.98
C ASP A 175 -11.00 -1.14 6.65
N ILE A 176 -11.15 -1.20 7.97
CA ILE A 176 -11.65 -0.09 8.80
C ILE A 176 -10.48 0.69 9.41
N HIS A 177 -10.70 1.98 9.64
CA HIS A 177 -9.69 2.85 10.24
C HIS A 177 -9.74 2.83 11.78
N LEU A 178 -8.68 3.37 12.42
CA LEU A 178 -8.45 3.27 13.86
C LEU A 178 -9.61 3.80 14.73
N LEU A 179 -10.21 4.94 14.38
CA LEU A 179 -11.34 5.52 15.12
C LEU A 179 -12.58 4.62 15.04
N GLN A 180 -13.01 4.24 13.84
CA GLN A 180 -14.13 3.32 13.63
C GLN A 180 -13.94 1.98 14.36
N TRP A 181 -12.72 1.42 14.35
CA TRP A 181 -12.41 0.21 15.13
C TRP A 181 -12.59 0.43 16.64
N ALA A 182 -12.08 1.55 17.16
CA ALA A 182 -12.18 1.90 18.57
C ALA A 182 -13.61 2.22 19.04
N GLU A 183 -14.49 2.65 18.13
CA GLU A 183 -15.92 2.90 18.35
C GLU A 183 -16.72 1.60 18.35
N LEU A 184 -16.45 0.69 17.39
CA LEU A 184 -17.09 -0.64 17.35
C LEU A 184 -16.80 -1.45 18.63
N LEU A 185 -15.56 -1.44 19.11
CA LEU A 185 -15.20 -2.08 20.38
C LEU A 185 -15.92 -1.49 21.60
N GLN A 186 -16.30 -0.21 21.59
CA GLN A 186 -17.11 0.36 22.68
C GLN A 186 -18.55 -0.13 22.63
N GLN A 187 -19.12 -0.27 21.44
CA GLN A 187 -20.48 -0.77 21.26
C GLN A 187 -20.63 -2.24 21.69
N GLU A 188 -19.56 -3.04 21.59
CA GLU A 188 -19.56 -4.44 22.04
C GLU A 188 -19.37 -4.60 23.57
N VAL A 189 -18.74 -3.64 24.25
CA VAL A 189 -18.36 -3.76 25.68
C VAL A 189 -19.37 -3.10 26.64
N GLY A 190 -20.16 -2.13 26.16
CA GLY A 190 -21.11 -1.39 27.00
C GLY A 190 -20.46 -0.20 27.72
N ASP A 191 -21.29 0.76 28.13
CA ASP A 191 -20.85 2.12 28.49
C ASP A 191 -20.42 2.30 29.96
N ASP A 192 -20.37 1.23 30.76
CA ASP A 192 -20.28 1.30 32.24
C ASP A 192 -19.46 0.18 32.90
N ASP A 193 -18.33 -0.21 32.30
CA ASP A 193 -17.31 -0.98 33.04
C ASP A 193 -15.89 -0.52 32.67
N ASP A 194 -15.09 -0.26 33.71
CA ASP A 194 -13.67 0.10 33.59
C ASP A 194 -12.93 -1.08 32.92
N ILE A 195 -12.03 -0.83 31.95
CA ILE A 195 -11.43 -1.89 31.13
C ILE A 195 -10.43 -2.73 31.95
N VAL A 196 -10.95 -3.66 32.77
CA VAL A 196 -10.19 -4.68 33.49
C VAL A 196 -9.93 -5.86 32.55
N LEU A 197 -9.08 -5.61 31.55
CA LEU A 197 -8.59 -6.68 30.68
C LEU A 197 -7.81 -7.71 31.49
N PRO A 198 -7.89 -9.01 31.14
CA PRO A 198 -7.12 -10.03 31.81
C PRO A 198 -5.63 -9.68 31.83
N ARG A 199 -5.05 -9.66 33.04
CA ARG A 199 -3.61 -9.79 33.25
C ARG A 199 -3.18 -11.20 32.87
N SER A 200 -3.18 -11.50 31.57
CA SER A 200 -2.34 -12.56 31.03
C SER A 200 -0.89 -12.19 31.36
N HIS A 201 -0.34 -12.88 32.37
CA HIS A 201 1.09 -12.81 32.65
C HIS A 201 1.83 -13.20 31.38
N VAL A 202 2.60 -12.27 30.82
CA VAL A 202 3.56 -12.59 29.76
C VAL A 202 4.55 -13.57 30.36
N SER A 203 4.58 -14.79 29.84
CA SER A 203 5.55 -15.80 30.26
C SER A 203 6.93 -15.35 29.78
N HIS A 204 7.74 -14.79 30.69
CA HIS A 204 9.11 -14.32 30.42
C HIS A 204 10.10 -15.49 30.26
N THR A 205 9.81 -16.44 29.36
CA THR A 205 10.55 -17.73 29.25
C THR A 205 11.15 -18.01 27.87
N SER A 206 10.94 -17.15 26.87
CA SER A 206 11.52 -17.31 25.53
C SER A 206 12.17 -16.02 25.04
N SER A 207 13.50 -15.93 25.11
CA SER A 207 14.27 -14.97 24.32
C SER A 207 14.11 -15.33 22.83
N PRO A 208 13.51 -14.49 21.99
CA PRO A 208 13.29 -14.80 20.58
C PRO A 208 14.63 -14.85 19.82
N MET A 209 14.75 -15.75 18.85
CA MET A 209 15.87 -15.79 17.90
C MET A 209 15.81 -14.58 16.95
N LEU A 210 14.61 -14.22 16.51
CA LEU A 210 14.32 -13.12 15.58
C LEU A 210 13.29 -12.16 16.18
N VAL A 211 13.62 -10.86 16.18
CA VAL A 211 12.65 -9.78 16.45
C VAL A 211 12.39 -8.99 15.16
N ILE A 212 11.13 -8.89 14.74
CA ILE A 212 10.71 -8.14 13.56
C ILE A 212 10.09 -6.81 14.01
N GLY A 213 10.73 -5.70 13.64
CA GLY A 213 10.21 -4.36 13.81
C GLY A 213 9.52 -3.87 12.54
N VAL A 214 8.20 -3.74 12.58
CA VAL A 214 7.37 -3.26 11.46
C VAL A 214 7.14 -1.77 11.59
N LYS A 215 7.83 -0.97 10.79
CA LYS A 215 7.66 0.48 10.67
C LYS A 215 6.26 0.79 10.17
N THR A 216 5.52 1.60 10.92
CA THR A 216 4.13 1.95 10.63
C THR A 216 3.87 3.41 10.97
N ALA A 217 2.90 4.03 10.31
CA ALA A 217 2.33 5.30 10.75
C ALA A 217 1.23 5.01 11.79
N VAL A 218 1.29 5.64 12.97
CA VAL A 218 0.41 5.22 14.09
C VAL A 218 -1.08 5.36 13.74
N VAL A 219 -1.50 6.49 13.17
CA VAL A 219 -2.93 6.74 12.89
C VAL A 219 -3.40 6.03 11.62
N THR A 220 -2.74 6.29 10.49
CA THR A 220 -3.17 5.78 9.17
C THR A 220 -2.77 4.32 8.94
N GLY A 221 -1.67 3.82 9.50
CA GLY A 221 -1.22 2.44 9.30
C GLY A 221 -2.11 1.34 9.90
N PHE A 222 -3.17 1.68 10.64
CA PHE A 222 -4.02 0.71 11.34
C PHE A 222 -4.55 -0.46 10.46
N PRO A 223 -5.12 -0.23 9.25
CA PRO A 223 -5.61 -1.33 8.42
C PRO A 223 -4.51 -2.30 7.99
N ARG A 224 -3.28 -1.79 7.78
CA ARG A 224 -2.10 -2.60 7.47
C ARG A 224 -1.68 -3.46 8.64
N ARG A 225 -1.61 -2.87 9.83
CA ARG A 225 -1.34 -3.62 11.06
C ARG A 225 -2.36 -4.74 11.26
N GLN A 226 -3.65 -4.47 11.01
CA GLN A 226 -4.67 -5.50 11.09
C GLN A 226 -4.48 -6.61 10.04
N ALA A 227 -4.20 -6.25 8.78
CA ALA A 227 -3.89 -7.25 7.75
C ALA A 227 -2.69 -8.12 8.12
N ILE A 228 -1.63 -7.54 8.70
CA ILE A 228 -0.44 -8.25 9.18
C ILE A 228 -0.78 -9.18 10.37
N ARG A 229 -1.52 -8.70 11.38
CA ARG A 229 -2.00 -9.48 12.54
C ARG A 229 -2.92 -10.64 12.15
N ASP A 230 -3.73 -10.47 11.11
CA ASP A 230 -4.66 -11.50 10.61
C ASP A 230 -3.95 -12.56 9.75
N THR A 231 -2.73 -12.27 9.27
CA THR A 231 -2.00 -13.08 8.29
C THR A 231 -0.64 -13.57 8.82
N TRP A 232 0.47 -13.07 8.29
CA TRP A 232 1.82 -13.62 8.55
C TRP A 232 2.36 -13.34 9.95
N ALA A 233 1.82 -12.35 10.68
CA ALA A 233 2.17 -12.11 12.09
C ALA A 233 1.16 -12.68 13.10
N LYS A 234 0.21 -13.52 12.64
CA LYS A 234 -0.86 -14.07 13.48
C LYS A 234 -0.29 -14.90 14.64
N PRO A 235 -0.56 -14.54 15.92
CA PRO A 235 0.08 -15.17 17.07
C PRO A 235 -0.09 -16.70 17.17
N ALA A 236 -1.19 -17.25 16.65
CA ALA A 236 -1.48 -18.67 16.67
C ALA A 236 -0.63 -19.51 15.69
N THR A 237 0.00 -18.87 14.70
CA THR A 237 0.84 -19.51 13.66
C THR A 237 2.28 -18.99 13.64
N LEU A 238 2.61 -18.06 14.54
CA LEU A 238 3.94 -17.47 14.64
C LEU A 238 4.94 -18.51 15.19
N PRO A 239 6.16 -18.64 14.63
CA PRO A 239 7.18 -19.51 15.20
C PRO A 239 7.53 -19.08 16.63
N PHE A 240 7.73 -20.07 17.52
CA PHE A 240 7.91 -19.84 18.97
C PHE A 240 9.12 -18.96 19.34
N ASP A 241 10.11 -18.87 18.46
CA ASP A 241 11.35 -18.11 18.57
C ASP A 241 11.33 -16.80 17.76
N VAL A 242 10.14 -16.34 17.34
CA VAL A 242 9.95 -15.09 16.59
C VAL A 242 9.02 -14.15 17.35
N LYS A 243 9.39 -12.87 17.42
CA LYS A 243 8.55 -11.80 17.98
C LYS A 243 8.33 -10.71 16.93
N VAL A 244 7.09 -10.30 16.70
CA VAL A 244 6.73 -9.15 15.85
C VAL A 244 6.29 -7.99 16.74
N LEU A 245 6.73 -6.77 16.40
CA LEU A 245 6.42 -5.50 17.07
C LEU A 245 6.21 -4.40 16.02
N PHE A 246 5.18 -3.58 16.19
CA PHE A 246 4.91 -2.41 15.34
C PHE A 246 5.60 -1.17 15.91
N LEU A 247 6.30 -0.42 15.06
CA LEU A 247 7.14 0.73 15.44
C LEU A 247 6.42 2.03 15.10
N GLY A 248 5.68 2.53 16.08
CA GLY A 248 4.86 3.74 15.96
C GLY A 248 5.63 5.04 16.14
N CYS A 249 6.44 5.17 17.21
CA CYS A 249 6.80 6.47 17.83
C CYS A 249 5.56 7.19 18.43
N GLU A 250 5.76 8.30 19.12
CA GLU A 250 4.69 9.23 19.49
C GLU A 250 4.06 9.85 18.23
N PRO A 251 2.74 9.81 18.04
CA PRO A 251 2.10 10.33 16.82
C PRO A 251 2.25 11.85 16.70
N ASP A 252 2.59 12.35 15.51
CA ASP A 252 2.46 13.78 15.24
C ASP A 252 0.97 14.14 15.14
N LEU A 253 0.50 14.97 16.08
CA LEU A 253 -0.88 15.44 16.16
C LEU A 253 -1.04 16.93 15.82
N THR A 254 -0.09 17.52 15.08
CA THR A 254 -0.14 18.94 14.70
C THR A 254 -1.29 19.27 13.75
N ASP A 255 -1.58 18.41 12.77
CA ASP A 255 -2.63 18.60 11.75
C ASP A 255 -4.07 18.62 12.30
N PHE A 256 -4.31 18.09 13.50
CA PHE A 256 -5.64 18.06 14.12
C PHE A 256 -6.07 19.46 14.58
N LYS A 257 -7.04 20.06 13.90
CA LYS A 257 -7.42 21.46 14.19
C LYS A 257 -8.16 21.64 15.52
N ASN A 258 -8.76 20.59 16.09
CA ASN A 258 -9.52 20.65 17.34
C ASN A 258 -9.04 19.64 18.39
N GLU A 259 -9.31 19.95 19.67
CA GLU A 259 -8.87 19.15 20.82
C GLU A 259 -9.76 17.92 21.11
N HIS A 260 -10.95 17.85 20.49
CA HIS A 260 -11.84 16.71 20.63
C HIS A 260 -11.31 15.50 19.86
N ASP A 261 -10.92 15.70 18.61
CA ASP A 261 -10.45 14.61 17.75
C ASP A 261 -9.03 14.16 18.10
N ARG A 262 -8.16 15.06 18.57
CA ARG A 262 -6.89 14.68 19.23
C ARG A 262 -7.11 13.66 20.34
N ARG A 263 -8.06 13.93 21.24
CA ARG A 263 -8.37 13.03 22.37
C ARG A 263 -8.99 11.71 21.90
N ARG A 264 -9.91 11.72 20.91
CA ARG A 264 -10.46 10.49 20.31
C ARG A 264 -9.36 9.59 19.74
N ILE A 265 -8.40 10.17 19.03
CA ILE A 265 -7.29 9.43 18.42
C ILE A 265 -6.32 8.90 19.47
N LEU A 266 -5.92 9.72 20.45
CA LEU A 266 -5.08 9.26 21.58
C LEU A 266 -5.76 8.10 22.34
N GLN A 267 -7.07 8.18 22.59
CA GLN A 267 -7.84 7.09 23.20
C GLN A 267 -7.87 5.83 22.31
N ALA A 268 -8.02 5.97 21.00
CA ALA A 268 -8.02 4.84 20.07
C ALA A 268 -6.63 4.16 19.98
N ILE A 269 -5.54 4.94 19.99
CA ILE A 269 -4.17 4.43 20.05
C ILE A 269 -3.92 3.69 21.38
N ALA A 270 -4.36 4.27 22.50
CA ALA A 270 -4.24 3.64 23.81
C ALA A 270 -5.00 2.31 23.87
N LYS A 271 -6.23 2.26 23.33
CA LYS A 271 -7.00 1.01 23.16
C LYS A 271 -6.23 -0.01 22.31
N GLU A 272 -5.65 0.38 21.18
CA GLU A 272 -4.90 -0.54 20.32
C GLU A 272 -3.69 -1.17 21.05
N ARG A 273 -2.88 -0.34 21.71
CA ARG A 273 -1.72 -0.80 22.50
C ARG A 273 -2.15 -1.78 23.59
N VAL A 274 -3.26 -1.49 24.27
CA VAL A 274 -3.81 -2.31 25.37
C VAL A 274 -4.39 -3.65 24.87
N VAL A 275 -5.08 -3.66 23.73
CA VAL A 275 -5.69 -4.85 23.12
C VAL A 275 -4.64 -5.79 22.54
N TYR A 276 -3.71 -5.29 21.71
CA TYR A 276 -2.79 -6.13 20.96
C TYR A 276 -1.40 -6.30 21.61
N ARG A 277 -0.96 -5.34 22.44
CA ARG A 277 0.33 -5.36 23.16
C ARG A 277 1.56 -5.61 22.25
N ASP A 278 1.47 -5.14 21.01
CA ASP A 278 2.49 -5.26 19.97
C ASP A 278 2.92 -3.91 19.37
N LEU A 279 2.18 -2.82 19.64
CA LEU A 279 2.45 -1.47 19.15
C LEU A 279 3.29 -0.66 20.15
N LEU A 280 4.52 -0.33 19.74
CA LEU A 280 5.43 0.54 20.48
C LEU A 280 5.24 2.00 20.02
N THR A 281 5.06 2.91 20.97
CA THR A 281 4.97 4.36 20.71
C THR A 281 5.92 5.12 21.63
N GLU A 282 5.56 5.26 22.91
CA GLU A 282 6.34 5.96 23.94
C GLU A 282 7.67 5.26 24.23
N GLU A 283 7.71 3.93 24.06
CA GLU A 283 8.88 3.07 24.30
C GLU A 283 10.07 3.34 23.34
N LEU A 284 9.86 4.13 22.28
CA LEU A 284 10.87 4.44 21.26
C LEU A 284 11.46 5.86 21.38
N GLU A 285 10.99 6.69 22.32
CA GLU A 285 11.51 8.06 22.57
C GLU A 285 11.67 8.92 21.29
N CYS A 286 10.69 8.85 20.38
CA CYS A 286 10.72 9.51 19.07
C CYS A 286 9.33 10.04 18.69
N THR A 287 9.29 11.00 17.76
CA THR A 287 8.05 11.50 17.13
C THR A 287 7.91 10.92 15.72
N ASP A 288 6.71 10.44 15.39
CA ASP A 288 6.40 9.79 14.13
C ASP A 288 6.42 10.78 12.96
N SER A 289 7.43 10.68 12.11
CA SER A 289 7.53 11.45 10.87
C SER A 289 8.44 10.74 9.87
N TYR A 290 8.27 11.00 8.58
CA TYR A 290 9.16 10.44 7.55
C TYR A 290 10.63 10.80 7.77
N ARG A 291 10.91 12.04 8.22
CA ARG A 291 12.29 12.47 8.53
C ARG A 291 12.82 11.86 9.84
N GLY A 292 11.95 11.42 10.74
CA GLY A 292 12.29 10.70 11.98
C GLY A 292 12.52 9.19 11.82
N LEU A 293 12.34 8.61 10.62
CA LEU A 293 12.47 7.15 10.42
C LEU A 293 13.82 6.58 10.85
N SER A 294 14.94 7.29 10.62
CA SER A 294 16.26 6.83 11.07
C SER A 294 16.37 6.80 12.59
N ASP A 295 15.69 7.73 13.28
CA ASP A 295 15.66 7.79 14.74
C ASP A 295 14.76 6.69 15.31
N LYS A 296 13.54 6.52 14.76
CA LYS A 296 12.63 5.38 15.02
C LYS A 296 13.37 4.03 14.97
N VAL A 297 14.19 3.81 13.93
CA VAL A 297 14.94 2.56 13.75
C VAL A 297 16.06 2.39 14.76
N LYS A 298 16.91 3.40 15.00
CA LYS A 298 17.98 3.27 16.00
C LYS A 298 17.43 3.17 17.43
N SER A 299 16.27 3.75 17.72
CA SER A 299 15.55 3.58 19.00
C SER A 299 15.07 2.15 19.18
N PHE A 300 14.46 1.55 18.16
CA PHE A 300 14.08 0.14 18.20
C PHE A 300 15.31 -0.78 18.37
N MET A 301 16.40 -0.50 17.65
CA MET A 301 17.66 -1.23 17.84
C MET A 301 18.21 -1.07 19.26
N HIS A 302 18.05 0.10 19.89
CA HIS A 302 18.43 0.30 21.29
C HIS A 302 17.56 -0.54 22.24
N LEU A 303 16.23 -0.41 22.14
CA LEU A 303 15.25 -1.16 22.94
C LEU A 303 15.47 -2.68 22.84
N VAL A 304 15.58 -3.23 21.63
CA VAL A 304 15.77 -4.69 21.43
C VAL A 304 17.07 -5.19 22.06
N THR A 305 18.13 -4.37 22.10
CA THR A 305 19.39 -4.77 22.77
C THR A 305 19.30 -4.82 24.30
N ALA A 306 18.31 -4.15 24.89
CA ALA A 306 18.02 -4.21 26.32
C ALA A 306 17.00 -5.32 26.65
N GLU A 307 15.87 -5.35 25.93
CA GLU A 307 14.74 -6.25 26.21
C GLU A 307 14.99 -7.71 25.79
N PHE A 308 15.74 -7.93 24.69
CA PHE A 308 15.95 -9.26 24.12
C PHE A 308 17.45 -9.55 23.91
N PRO A 309 18.27 -9.61 24.98
CA PRO A 309 19.72 -9.64 24.89
C PRO A 309 20.27 -10.87 24.13
N ASP A 310 19.59 -12.02 24.18
CA ASP A 310 20.01 -13.27 23.51
C ASP A 310 19.57 -13.37 22.04
N THR A 311 18.84 -12.37 21.52
CA THR A 311 18.43 -12.32 20.11
C THR A 311 19.63 -12.51 19.19
N ARG A 312 19.43 -13.22 18.07
CA ARG A 312 20.46 -13.42 17.04
C ARG A 312 20.30 -12.42 15.89
N PHE A 313 19.06 -12.15 15.47
CA PHE A 313 18.75 -11.30 14.34
C PHE A 313 17.60 -10.35 14.66
N ILE A 314 17.62 -9.16 14.05
CA ILE A 314 16.39 -8.39 13.83
C ILE A 314 16.06 -8.34 12.35
N MET A 315 14.77 -8.26 12.04
CA MET A 315 14.30 -7.81 10.74
C MET A 315 13.65 -6.44 10.92
N LEU A 316 13.90 -5.54 9.97
CA LEU A 316 13.15 -4.32 9.82
C LEU A 316 12.30 -4.41 8.56
N ALA A 317 11.04 -4.04 8.68
CA ALA A 317 10.01 -4.15 7.66
C ALA A 317 9.22 -2.84 7.58
N ASP A 318 8.70 -2.48 6.42
CA ASP A 318 7.58 -1.54 6.32
C ASP A 318 6.25 -2.27 6.56
N ASP A 319 5.15 -1.57 6.87
CA ASP A 319 3.82 -2.17 7.08
C ASP A 319 3.07 -2.53 5.77
N ASP A 320 3.73 -2.39 4.62
CA ASP A 320 3.22 -2.75 3.29
C ASP A 320 3.84 -4.03 2.73
N ILE A 321 4.25 -4.98 3.58
CA ILE A 321 4.87 -6.25 3.16
C ILE A 321 4.05 -7.50 3.48
N TYR A 322 4.27 -8.55 2.69
CA TYR A 322 3.99 -9.93 3.04
C TYR A 322 5.30 -10.70 3.24
N LEU A 323 5.35 -11.54 4.28
CA LEU A 323 6.53 -12.31 4.67
C LEU A 323 6.21 -13.79 4.90
N LYS A 324 6.95 -14.70 4.25
CA LYS A 324 7.01 -16.14 4.59
C LYS A 324 7.87 -16.34 5.85
N ILE A 325 7.31 -15.94 7.00
CA ILE A 325 8.03 -15.78 8.27
C ILE A 325 8.58 -17.09 8.84
N ASP A 326 7.89 -18.19 8.57
CA ASP A 326 8.27 -19.57 8.86
C ASP A 326 9.57 -19.97 8.15
N GLN A 327 9.61 -19.75 6.83
CA GLN A 327 10.76 -20.04 5.98
C GLN A 327 11.95 -19.13 6.31
N LEU A 328 11.71 -17.84 6.57
CA LEU A 328 12.76 -16.93 7.03
C LEU A 328 13.34 -17.38 8.38
N ALA A 329 12.50 -17.76 9.34
CA ALA A 329 12.95 -18.22 10.65
C ALA A 329 13.75 -19.53 10.55
N GLU A 330 13.34 -20.47 9.69
CA GLU A 330 14.11 -21.70 9.43
C GLU A 330 15.48 -21.41 8.83
N ASN A 331 15.55 -20.56 7.80
CA ASN A 331 16.82 -20.14 7.20
C ASN A 331 17.75 -19.46 8.22
N LEU A 332 17.21 -18.58 9.08
CA LEU A 332 17.99 -17.89 10.11
C LEU A 332 18.42 -18.80 11.27
N ARG A 333 17.68 -19.87 11.60
CA ARG A 333 18.13 -20.86 12.59
C ARG A 333 19.44 -21.51 12.18
N GLN A 334 19.60 -21.80 10.88
CA GLN A 334 20.79 -22.42 10.29
C GLN A 334 21.98 -21.44 10.10
N GLU A 335 21.74 -20.13 10.19
CA GLU A 335 22.70 -19.09 9.88
C GLU A 335 23.61 -18.73 11.07
N ASN A 336 24.92 -19.02 10.94
CA ASN A 336 25.91 -18.85 12.00
C ASN A 336 26.85 -17.64 11.81
N ARG A 337 26.69 -16.85 10.73
CA ARG A 337 27.53 -15.67 10.47
C ARG A 337 27.21 -14.55 11.49
N PRO A 338 28.20 -14.08 12.28
CA PRO A 338 27.95 -13.10 13.34
C PRO A 338 27.76 -11.67 12.80
N ARG A 339 28.26 -11.39 11.59
CA ARG A 339 28.12 -10.13 10.85
C ARG A 339 27.32 -10.36 9.57
N LEU A 340 26.01 -10.25 9.69
CA LEU A 340 25.05 -10.41 8.62
C LEU A 340 24.20 -9.15 8.43
N TYR A 341 24.07 -8.72 7.17
CA TYR A 341 23.19 -7.65 6.74
C TYR A 341 22.73 -7.96 5.32
N PHE A 342 21.44 -8.23 5.13
CA PHE A 342 20.89 -8.61 3.82
C PHE A 342 19.47 -8.08 3.60
N GLY A 343 19.07 -8.01 2.33
CA GLY A 343 17.72 -7.66 1.89
C GLY A 343 17.71 -7.43 0.38
N GLU A 344 16.79 -6.61 -0.12
CA GLU A 344 16.85 -6.14 -1.50
C GLU A 344 17.95 -5.07 -1.66
N VAL A 345 18.94 -5.27 -2.54
CA VAL A 345 20.05 -4.31 -2.74
C VAL A 345 20.11 -3.87 -4.20
N TRP A 346 19.49 -2.74 -4.52
CA TRP A 346 19.37 -2.22 -5.90
C TRP A 346 20.72 -1.99 -6.59
N ALA A 347 21.75 -1.59 -5.84
CA ALA A 347 23.10 -1.41 -6.36
C ALA A 347 23.73 -2.72 -6.91
N VAL A 348 23.24 -3.88 -6.45
CA VAL A 348 23.61 -5.20 -6.97
C VAL A 348 22.59 -5.65 -8.03
N ARG A 349 21.28 -5.61 -7.70
CA ARG A 349 20.18 -6.04 -8.58
C ARG A 349 20.24 -5.42 -9.98
N PHE A 350 20.55 -4.13 -10.06
CA PHE A 350 20.60 -3.38 -11.32
C PHE A 350 22.04 -3.06 -11.78
N ALA A 351 23.06 -3.69 -11.17
CA ALA A 351 24.49 -3.45 -11.41
C ALA A 351 24.92 -1.97 -11.41
N SER A 352 24.15 -1.10 -10.74
CA SER A 352 24.24 0.36 -10.87
C SER A 352 24.06 1.04 -9.51
N LYS A 353 25.08 1.80 -9.07
CA LYS A 353 25.03 2.51 -7.80
C LYS A 353 24.09 3.72 -7.89
N GLN A 354 23.11 3.76 -7.00
CA GLN A 354 22.22 4.91 -6.85
C GLN A 354 23.03 6.19 -6.53
N GLN A 355 22.60 7.31 -7.10
CA GLN A 355 23.15 8.62 -6.78
C GLN A 355 22.31 9.30 -5.68
N PRO A 356 22.93 10.04 -4.76
CA PRO A 356 22.21 10.82 -3.76
C PRO A 356 21.42 11.95 -4.44
N ILE A 357 20.12 12.00 -4.20
CA ILE A 357 19.22 13.00 -4.82
C ILE A 357 19.46 14.36 -4.18
N ARG A 358 19.79 15.37 -5.00
CA ARG A 358 20.17 16.72 -4.53
C ARG A 358 19.07 17.78 -4.74
N ASP A 359 17.92 17.39 -5.28
CA ASP A 359 16.73 18.26 -5.35
C ASP A 359 16.12 18.39 -3.95
N VAL A 360 16.03 19.62 -3.45
CA VAL A 360 15.49 19.97 -2.13
C VAL A 360 14.00 19.64 -1.97
N ASN A 361 13.26 19.56 -3.09
CA ASN A 361 11.84 19.26 -3.09
C ASN A 361 11.56 17.74 -3.05
N SER A 362 12.59 16.90 -3.22
CA SER A 362 12.42 15.46 -3.17
C SER A 362 12.25 14.98 -1.72
N PRO A 363 11.32 14.05 -1.44
CA PRO A 363 11.32 13.34 -0.15
C PRO A 363 12.66 12.61 0.08
N TYR A 364 13.32 12.17 -0.98
CA TYR A 364 14.61 11.51 -0.96
C TYR A 364 15.82 12.47 -0.99
N TYR A 365 15.62 13.78 -0.78
CA TYR A 365 16.70 14.76 -0.71
C TYR A 365 17.77 14.35 0.31
N LEU A 366 19.03 14.31 -0.13
CA LEU A 366 20.20 14.11 0.72
C LEU A 366 21.20 15.25 0.47
N PRO A 367 21.40 16.18 1.42
CA PRO A 367 22.31 17.32 1.24
C PRO A 367 23.79 16.91 1.13
N SER A 368 24.54 17.61 0.28
CA SER A 368 25.97 17.35 0.05
C SER A 368 26.86 17.52 1.28
N HIS A 369 26.43 18.28 2.29
CA HIS A 369 27.16 18.45 3.54
C HIS A 369 27.00 17.27 4.52
N GLN A 370 25.92 16.47 4.41
CA GLN A 370 25.77 15.23 5.18
C GLN A 370 26.40 14.04 4.44
N TYR A 371 26.31 14.02 3.10
CA TYR A 371 26.88 12.96 2.28
C TYR A 371 27.55 13.53 1.03
N SER A 372 28.88 13.65 1.05
CA SER A 372 29.67 14.32 0.00
C SER A 372 30.03 13.43 -1.20
N MET A 373 29.91 12.10 -1.08
CA MET A 373 30.22 11.17 -2.17
C MET A 373 29.22 11.27 -3.33
N ARG A 374 29.68 10.97 -4.55
CA ARG A 374 28.86 11.02 -5.79
C ARG A 374 27.88 9.86 -5.95
N ALA A 375 28.12 8.75 -5.26
CA ALA A 375 27.28 7.56 -5.29
C ALA A 375 27.01 7.08 -3.85
N LEU A 376 25.84 6.52 -3.62
CA LEU A 376 25.51 5.85 -2.36
C LEU A 376 26.35 4.58 -2.22
N LEU A 377 26.75 4.26 -1.00
CA LEU A 377 27.28 2.94 -0.67
C LEU A 377 26.14 1.91 -0.79
N PRO A 378 26.38 0.65 -1.20
CA PRO A 378 25.32 -0.35 -1.25
C PRO A 378 24.66 -0.56 0.12
N PHE A 379 23.34 -0.38 0.17
CA PHE A 379 22.47 -0.61 1.31
C PHE A 379 21.31 -1.53 0.90
N ALA A 380 20.73 -2.25 1.86
CA ALA A 380 19.46 -2.95 1.65
C ALA A 380 18.31 -1.94 1.79
N VAL A 381 17.40 -1.88 0.81
CA VAL A 381 16.34 -0.86 0.74
C VAL A 381 15.31 -1.01 1.87
N GLY A 382 14.71 0.10 2.26
CA GLY A 382 13.88 0.21 3.46
C GLY A 382 12.78 -0.84 3.70
N PRO A 383 12.04 -1.35 2.70
CA PRO A 383 10.87 -2.19 2.97
C PRO A 383 11.14 -3.51 3.69
N HIS A 384 12.33 -4.10 3.53
CA HIS A 384 12.69 -5.36 4.18
C HIS A 384 14.19 -5.62 4.21
N TYR A 385 14.76 -5.70 5.41
CA TYR A 385 16.12 -6.17 5.60
C TYR A 385 16.36 -6.82 6.97
N VAL A 386 17.35 -7.70 7.03
CA VAL A 386 17.75 -8.45 8.25
C VAL A 386 19.14 -8.04 8.68
N VAL A 387 19.35 -7.86 9.99
CA VAL A 387 20.63 -7.51 10.61
C VAL A 387 20.94 -8.45 11.77
N SER A 388 22.14 -9.03 11.79
CA SER A 388 22.67 -9.76 12.96
C SER A 388 22.87 -8.83 14.15
N MET A 389 22.61 -9.31 15.37
CA MET A 389 22.71 -8.52 16.60
C MET A 389 24.11 -7.95 16.91
N GLU A 390 25.20 -8.36 16.23
CA GLU A 390 26.48 -7.65 16.32
C GLU A 390 26.37 -6.20 15.81
N GLY A 391 25.73 -5.99 14.65
CA GLY A 391 25.48 -4.67 14.06
C GLY A 391 24.48 -3.84 14.86
N VAL A 392 23.40 -4.48 15.33
CA VAL A 392 22.37 -3.84 16.18
C VAL A 392 22.98 -3.33 17.48
N ARG A 393 23.80 -4.16 18.16
CA ARG A 393 24.51 -3.77 19.40
C ARG A 393 25.52 -2.64 19.16
N PHE A 394 26.13 -2.54 17.99
CA PHE A 394 26.97 -1.38 17.65
C PHE A 394 26.16 -0.10 17.45
N ILE A 395 25.03 -0.16 16.74
CA ILE A 395 24.15 1.00 16.54
C ILE A 395 23.62 1.47 17.89
N SER A 396 23.09 0.56 18.72
CA SER A 396 22.66 0.85 20.10
C SER A 396 23.76 1.49 20.96
N LYS A 397 24.99 0.93 20.98
CA LYS A 397 26.12 1.50 21.73
C LYS A 397 26.56 2.89 21.24
N ASN A 398 26.24 3.26 20.01
CA ASN A 398 26.57 4.56 19.41
C ASN A 398 25.33 5.43 19.15
N TYR A 399 24.17 5.09 19.73
CA TYR A 399 22.87 5.71 19.47
C TYR A 399 22.90 7.26 19.43
N TRP A 400 23.52 7.88 20.43
CA TRP A 400 23.66 9.34 20.55
C TRP A 400 24.71 9.97 19.61
N ARG A 401 25.54 9.16 18.94
CA ARG A 401 26.64 9.60 18.06
C ARG A 401 26.35 9.38 16.57
N LEU A 402 25.39 8.50 16.25
CA LEU A 402 25.02 8.19 14.88
C LEU A 402 23.98 9.20 14.37
N SER A 403 24.40 10.03 13.43
CA SER A 403 23.55 11.00 12.74
C SER A 403 22.78 10.36 11.59
N SER A 404 21.52 10.76 11.43
CA SER A 404 20.68 10.42 10.27
C SER A 404 21.15 11.11 8.99
N MET A 405 20.99 10.44 7.85
CA MET A 405 21.15 10.99 6.51
C MET A 405 19.84 11.62 6.01
N ASN A 406 19.46 12.74 6.62
CA ASN A 406 18.24 13.49 6.31
C ASN A 406 16.94 12.67 6.38
N GLY A 407 16.86 11.74 7.34
CA GLY A 407 15.73 10.83 7.53
C GLY A 407 15.72 9.59 6.63
N LEU A 408 16.66 9.46 5.68
CA LEU A 408 16.80 8.28 4.83
C LEU A 408 17.33 7.11 5.66
N GLU A 409 16.41 6.37 6.28
CA GLU A 409 16.68 5.29 7.22
C GLU A 409 17.58 4.21 6.63
N ASP A 410 17.23 3.66 5.48
CA ASP A 410 17.96 2.58 4.82
C ASP A 410 19.39 2.99 4.40
N VAL A 411 19.55 4.20 3.86
CA VAL A 411 20.86 4.80 3.59
C VAL A 411 21.67 5.01 4.88
N SER A 412 21.03 5.46 5.96
CA SER A 412 21.66 5.70 7.27
C SER A 412 22.14 4.38 7.89
N SER A 413 21.24 3.41 8.01
CA SER A 413 21.47 2.06 8.53
C SER A 413 22.58 1.36 7.74
N GLY A 414 22.52 1.39 6.41
CA GLY A 414 23.55 0.85 5.54
C GLY A 414 24.92 1.53 5.72
N PHE A 415 24.95 2.86 5.89
CA PHE A 415 26.19 3.58 6.17
C PHE A 415 26.77 3.23 7.54
N TRP A 416 25.96 3.20 8.59
CA TRP A 416 26.40 2.86 9.95
C TRP A 416 26.96 1.43 10.01
N LEU A 417 26.25 0.46 9.44
CA LEU A 417 26.71 -0.94 9.36
C LEU A 417 28.00 -1.07 8.52
N ARG A 418 28.13 -0.29 7.44
CA ARG A 418 29.36 -0.29 6.63
C ARG A 418 30.59 0.21 7.40
N THR A 419 30.44 1.01 8.45
CA THR A 419 31.57 1.38 9.33
C THR A 419 32.14 0.17 10.10
N MET A 420 31.33 -0.88 10.32
CA MET A 420 31.77 -2.17 10.86
C MET A 420 32.22 -3.18 9.80
N GLN A 421 32.37 -2.76 8.54
CA GLN A 421 32.61 -3.64 7.39
C GLN A 421 31.47 -4.66 7.14
N MET A 422 30.27 -4.42 7.69
CA MET A 422 29.07 -5.19 7.36
C MET A 422 28.53 -4.70 6.01
N ASN A 423 28.66 -5.56 4.99
CA ASN A 423 28.25 -5.24 3.63
C ASN A 423 26.82 -5.73 3.39
N ALA A 424 25.99 -4.88 2.79
CA ALA A 424 24.65 -5.28 2.34
C ALA A 424 24.76 -6.39 1.28
N GLN A 425 24.12 -7.52 1.56
CA GLN A 425 24.00 -8.66 0.64
C GLN A 425 22.62 -8.65 -0.01
N HIS A 426 22.57 -8.81 -1.34
CA HIS A 426 21.30 -8.95 -2.04
C HIS A 426 20.74 -10.36 -1.85
N MET A 427 19.49 -10.46 -1.40
CA MET A 427 18.67 -11.66 -1.51
C MET A 427 17.66 -11.47 -2.67
N PRO A 428 17.69 -12.30 -3.74
CA PRO A 428 16.71 -12.24 -4.82
C PRO A 428 15.26 -12.48 -4.36
N GLU A 429 15.08 -13.24 -3.29
CA GLU A 429 13.79 -13.59 -2.69
C GLU A 429 13.14 -12.40 -1.93
N PHE A 430 13.83 -11.26 -1.88
CA PHE A 430 13.35 -10.00 -1.30
C PHE A 430 13.12 -9.02 -2.46
N SER A 431 11.86 -8.67 -2.72
CA SER A 431 11.46 -7.79 -3.83
C SER A 431 10.30 -6.86 -3.45
N SER A 432 10.05 -5.87 -4.30
CA SER A 432 9.04 -4.83 -4.10
C SER A 432 8.34 -4.51 -5.43
N LEU A 433 7.07 -4.10 -5.41
CA LEU A 433 6.38 -3.74 -6.67
C LEU A 433 7.09 -2.61 -7.40
N ARG A 434 7.65 -1.63 -6.68
CA ARG A 434 8.43 -0.54 -7.28
C ARG A 434 9.70 -1.00 -8.02
N ALA A 435 10.21 -2.20 -7.74
CA ALA A 435 11.44 -2.73 -8.34
C ALA A 435 11.22 -3.59 -9.59
N SER A 436 10.11 -4.34 -9.67
CA SER A 436 9.82 -5.25 -10.80
C SER A 436 8.43 -5.10 -11.42
N MET A 437 7.43 -4.62 -10.68
CA MET A 437 5.99 -4.77 -10.98
C MET A 437 5.53 -6.21 -11.27
N VAL A 438 6.37 -7.20 -10.93
CA VAL A 438 6.18 -8.63 -11.17
C VAL A 438 6.30 -9.36 -9.83
N CYS A 439 5.30 -10.16 -9.52
CA CYS A 439 5.33 -11.13 -8.44
C CYS A 439 6.02 -12.41 -8.92
N ASP A 440 6.84 -13.02 -8.07
CA ASP A 440 7.50 -14.31 -8.30
C ASP A 440 7.17 -15.27 -7.13
N ASP A 441 6.85 -16.52 -7.42
CA ASP A 441 6.39 -17.49 -6.41
C ASP A 441 7.49 -17.89 -5.40
N THR A 442 8.76 -17.68 -5.76
CA THR A 442 9.93 -17.96 -4.91
C THR A 442 10.17 -16.93 -3.82
N LEU A 443 9.55 -15.74 -3.89
CA LEU A 443 9.78 -14.65 -2.94
C LEU A 443 9.52 -15.06 -1.49
N LEU A 444 10.44 -14.70 -0.58
CA LEU A 444 10.26 -14.79 0.87
C LEU A 444 9.59 -13.53 1.41
N SER A 445 9.91 -12.37 0.83
CA SER A 445 9.41 -11.06 1.26
C SER A 445 9.01 -10.22 0.04
N PHE A 446 7.75 -9.78 0.00
CA PHE A 446 7.21 -8.95 -1.08
C PHE A 446 6.57 -7.68 -0.52
N ALA A 447 7.03 -6.52 -1.01
CA ALA A 447 6.67 -5.20 -0.49
C ALA A 447 5.87 -4.33 -1.47
N ASP A 448 5.45 -3.17 -0.97
CA ASP A 448 4.54 -2.22 -1.61
C ASP A 448 3.09 -2.70 -1.75
N LEU A 449 2.64 -3.58 -0.87
CA LEU A 449 1.32 -4.23 -0.94
C LEU A 449 0.20 -3.40 -0.26
N SER A 450 -1.02 -3.51 -0.76
CA SER A 450 -2.26 -3.11 -0.05
C SER A 450 -2.65 -4.16 0.99
N PRO A 451 -3.53 -3.85 1.96
CA PRO A 451 -4.13 -4.86 2.84
C PRO A 451 -4.75 -6.03 2.06
N LEU A 452 -5.43 -5.74 0.93
CA LEU A 452 -5.91 -6.74 -0.02
C LEU A 452 -4.78 -7.63 -0.55
N GLY A 453 -3.64 -7.06 -0.97
CA GLY A 453 -2.49 -7.82 -1.45
C GLY A 453 -1.91 -8.75 -0.37
N ILE A 454 -1.72 -8.23 0.85
CA ILE A 454 -1.23 -9.01 2.01
C ILE A 454 -2.18 -10.19 2.32
N ARG A 455 -3.50 -9.95 2.34
CA ARG A 455 -4.52 -10.97 2.60
C ARG A 455 -4.62 -11.99 1.46
N SER A 456 -4.55 -11.55 0.20
CA SER A 456 -4.63 -12.42 -0.98
C SER A 456 -3.47 -13.41 -1.02
N ILE A 457 -2.23 -12.95 -0.77
CA ILE A 457 -1.05 -13.83 -0.67
C ILE A 457 -1.20 -14.83 0.48
N HIS A 458 -1.71 -14.39 1.64
CA HIS A 458 -1.94 -15.32 2.75
C HIS A 458 -2.95 -16.41 2.40
N ALA A 459 -4.10 -16.03 1.85
CA ALA A 459 -5.14 -16.95 1.44
C ALA A 459 -4.64 -17.93 0.36
N ASN A 460 -3.87 -17.45 -0.61
CA ASN A 460 -3.23 -18.30 -1.61
C ASN A 460 -2.40 -19.42 -0.94
N LEU A 461 -1.51 -19.08 -0.02
CA LEU A 461 -0.65 -20.07 0.64
C LEU A 461 -1.45 -21.02 1.55
N VAL A 462 -2.46 -20.52 2.27
CA VAL A 462 -3.35 -21.35 3.11
C VAL A 462 -4.17 -22.34 2.26
N ASP A 463 -4.62 -21.91 1.08
CA ASP A 463 -5.38 -22.73 0.13
C ASP A 463 -4.49 -23.61 -0.77
N ASN A 464 -3.17 -23.66 -0.52
CA ASN A 464 -2.18 -24.38 -1.35
C ASN A 464 -2.20 -23.96 -2.84
N ARG A 465 -2.48 -22.67 -3.10
CA ARG A 465 -2.29 -21.99 -4.38
C ARG A 465 -0.90 -21.35 -4.44
N SER A 466 -0.45 -20.94 -5.63
CA SER A 466 0.83 -20.25 -5.76
C SER A 466 0.78 -18.87 -5.10
N PHE A 467 1.91 -18.38 -4.58
CA PHE A 467 2.03 -17.10 -3.87
C PHE A 467 1.45 -15.94 -4.69
N CYS A 468 1.73 -15.93 -5.99
CA CYS A 468 1.31 -14.93 -6.98
C CYS A 468 -0.03 -15.24 -7.66
N HIS A 469 -0.78 -16.25 -7.20
CA HIS A 469 -2.09 -16.55 -7.79
C HIS A 469 -3.04 -15.35 -7.67
N GLY A 470 -3.66 -14.96 -8.78
CA GLY A 470 -4.53 -13.77 -8.83
C GLY A 470 -3.80 -12.43 -8.67
N PHE A 471 -2.47 -12.41 -8.79
CA PHE A 471 -1.67 -11.18 -8.67
C PHE A 471 -2.08 -10.13 -9.72
N HIS A 472 -2.40 -8.92 -9.24
CA HIS A 472 -2.63 -7.76 -10.09
C HIS A 472 -1.81 -6.56 -9.58
N SER A 473 -0.84 -6.11 -10.38
CA SER A 473 0.17 -5.11 -9.97
C SER A 473 -0.38 -3.75 -9.54
N VAL A 474 -1.59 -3.38 -9.99
CA VAL A 474 -2.31 -2.19 -9.53
C VAL A 474 -3.10 -2.49 -8.25
N MET A 475 -4.15 -3.34 -8.28
CA MET A 475 -5.00 -3.65 -7.10
C MET A 475 -4.24 -4.10 -5.84
N TRP A 476 -3.15 -4.86 -5.99
CA TRP A 476 -2.34 -5.30 -4.85
C TRP A 476 -1.34 -4.22 -4.39
N HIS A 477 -1.19 -3.10 -5.08
CA HIS A 477 -0.27 -2.03 -4.70
C HIS A 477 -0.82 -1.17 -3.57
N ARG A 478 0.06 -0.78 -2.65
CA ARG A 478 -0.21 -0.03 -1.41
C ARG A 478 -0.97 1.29 -1.56
N HIS A 479 -1.06 1.84 -2.76
CA HIS A 479 -1.75 3.10 -3.04
C HIS A 479 -3.11 2.94 -3.73
N VAL A 480 -3.50 1.72 -4.16
CA VAL A 480 -4.89 1.48 -4.57
C VAL A 480 -5.77 1.43 -3.34
N HIS A 481 -6.90 2.14 -3.40
CA HIS A 481 -7.64 2.56 -2.21
C HIS A 481 -6.69 3.07 -1.14
N SER A 482 -6.03 4.19 -1.45
CA SER A 482 -5.23 4.92 -0.48
C SER A 482 -6.01 5.04 0.82
N ILE A 483 -5.46 4.44 1.87
CA ILE A 483 -5.94 4.53 3.25
C ILE A 483 -6.38 5.98 3.50
N PRO A 484 -7.58 6.20 4.09
CA PRO A 484 -8.14 7.53 4.19
C PRO A 484 -7.12 8.54 4.71
N SER A 485 -7.00 9.67 4.02
CA SER A 485 -6.12 10.75 4.45
C SER A 485 -6.51 11.22 5.86
N LEU A 486 -5.62 11.92 6.56
CA LEU A 486 -5.93 12.40 7.91
C LEU A 486 -7.17 13.32 7.91
N GLU A 487 -7.40 14.04 6.82
CA GLU A 487 -8.61 14.85 6.62
C GLU A 487 -9.86 13.99 6.37
N GLU A 488 -9.74 12.86 5.66
CA GLU A 488 -10.83 11.88 5.44
C GLU A 488 -11.13 11.02 6.69
N LEU A 489 -10.17 10.85 7.60
CA LEU A 489 -10.38 10.20 8.92
C LEU A 489 -11.11 11.12 9.91
N LEU A 490 -10.96 12.43 9.75
CA LEU A 490 -11.57 13.46 10.59
C LEU A 490 -12.91 13.94 10.05
N GLN A 491 -13.09 13.88 8.74
CA GLN A 491 -14.42 13.76 8.17
C GLN A 491 -15.03 12.48 8.77
N GLN A 492 -15.97 12.66 9.70
CA GLN A 492 -16.97 11.63 9.92
C GLN A 492 -17.48 11.20 8.53
N PRO A 493 -17.86 9.93 8.32
CA PRO A 493 -18.75 9.63 7.22
C PRO A 493 -19.87 10.65 7.30
N SER A 494 -20.15 11.36 6.22
CA SER A 494 -21.39 12.09 6.13
C SER A 494 -22.49 11.02 6.14
N HIS A 495 -22.94 10.66 7.35
CA HIS A 495 -24.35 10.83 7.64
C HIS A 495 -24.74 12.15 6.98
N GLU A 496 -25.39 12.07 5.82
CA GLU A 496 -26.05 13.21 5.19
C GLU A 496 -26.76 13.91 6.33
N ALA A 497 -26.31 15.14 6.65
CA ALA A 497 -26.47 15.70 7.98
C ALA A 497 -27.96 15.71 8.30
N ALA A 498 -28.38 14.74 9.14
CA ALA A 498 -29.76 14.30 9.16
C ALA A 498 -30.63 15.48 9.51
N GLU A 499 -31.36 16.00 8.52
CA GLU A 499 -32.04 17.27 8.69
C GLU A 499 -32.94 17.18 9.92
N PRO A 500 -32.93 18.19 10.81
CA PRO A 500 -33.70 18.12 12.04
C PRO A 500 -35.17 17.92 11.67
N LEU A 501 -35.74 16.83 12.20
CA LEU A 501 -37.16 16.53 12.03
C LEU A 501 -37.97 17.56 12.79
N GLU A 502 -38.72 18.36 12.05
CA GLU A 502 -39.70 19.28 12.58
C GLU A 502 -41.00 18.49 12.77
N VAL A 503 -41.47 18.45 14.02
CA VAL A 503 -42.67 17.69 14.40
C VAL A 503 -43.68 18.65 15.01
N GLU A 504 -44.83 18.79 14.36
CA GLU A 504 -45.99 19.50 14.89
C GLU A 504 -47.08 18.48 15.22
N SER A 505 -47.77 18.67 16.35
CA SER A 505 -48.90 17.83 16.72
C SER A 505 -50.03 18.67 17.30
N PHE A 506 -51.24 18.48 16.78
CA PHE A 506 -52.43 19.24 17.17
C PHE A 506 -53.66 18.35 17.24
N LEU A 507 -54.65 18.79 18.01
CA LEU A 507 -55.92 18.08 18.14
C LEU A 507 -56.80 18.27 16.90
N SER A 508 -57.53 17.22 16.53
CA SER A 508 -58.56 17.32 15.49
C SER A 508 -59.78 18.08 16.02
N ASN A 509 -60.11 19.21 15.37
CA ASN A 509 -61.32 20.00 15.67
C ASN A 509 -62.65 19.22 15.49
N THR A 510 -62.60 17.98 14.98
CA THR A 510 -63.77 17.10 14.79
C THR A 510 -63.80 15.89 15.72
N ASN A 511 -62.68 15.52 16.36
CA ASN A 511 -62.59 14.42 17.31
C ASN A 511 -61.49 14.72 18.34
N SER A 512 -61.88 14.94 19.60
CA SER A 512 -60.97 15.28 20.70
C SER A 512 -60.01 14.16 21.11
N ASP A 513 -60.19 12.94 20.59
CA ASP A 513 -59.32 11.79 20.82
C ASP A 513 -58.42 11.49 19.60
N GLN A 514 -58.44 12.35 18.58
CA GLN A 514 -57.58 12.24 17.39
C GLN A 514 -56.47 13.30 17.42
N VAL A 515 -55.23 12.84 17.42
CA VAL A 515 -54.04 13.68 17.24
C VAL A 515 -53.66 13.67 15.76
N ILE A 516 -53.46 14.86 15.20
CA ILE A 516 -52.91 15.05 13.86
C ILE A 516 -51.44 15.40 14.03
N VAL A 517 -50.56 14.65 13.36
CA VAL A 517 -49.11 14.82 13.42
C VAL A 517 -48.60 15.22 12.05
N ILE A 518 -47.82 16.28 11.97
CA ILE A 518 -47.08 16.69 10.77
C ILE A 518 -45.59 16.48 11.05
N VAL A 519 -44.90 15.79 10.15
CA VAL A 519 -43.46 15.55 10.22
C VAL A 519 -42.81 16.07 8.94
N SER A 520 -41.96 17.09 9.06
CA SER A 520 -41.23 17.74 7.96
C SER A 520 -39.72 17.74 8.20
N THR A 521 -38.98 18.07 7.14
CA THR A 521 -37.58 18.51 7.24
C THR A 521 -37.43 19.85 6.51
N PRO A 522 -36.44 20.68 6.85
CA PRO A 522 -36.15 21.95 6.16
C PRO A 522 -36.16 21.91 4.62
N SER A 523 -35.80 20.78 3.99
CA SER A 523 -35.83 20.61 2.53
C SER A 523 -37.08 19.95 1.95
N ASN A 524 -37.94 19.28 2.75
CA ASN A 524 -39.05 18.45 2.26
C ASN A 524 -40.42 18.83 2.87
N ALA A 525 -41.45 18.80 2.03
CA ALA A 525 -42.83 19.07 2.45
C ALA A 525 -43.32 18.02 3.47
N GLY A 526 -43.93 18.50 4.57
CA GLY A 526 -44.30 17.65 5.70
C GLY A 526 -45.39 16.61 5.40
N ILE A 527 -45.19 15.40 5.90
CA ILE A 527 -46.19 14.33 5.87
C ILE A 527 -47.17 14.54 7.02
N LYS A 528 -48.46 14.65 6.69
CA LYS A 528 -49.56 14.80 7.64
C LYS A 528 -50.25 13.46 7.87
N ALA A 529 -50.19 12.94 9.09
CA ALA A 529 -50.78 11.68 9.52
C ALA A 529 -51.77 11.88 10.68
N GLN A 530 -52.59 10.87 10.96
CA GLN A 530 -53.59 10.87 12.03
C GLN A 530 -53.35 9.69 12.96
N PHE A 531 -53.38 9.93 14.26
CA PHE A 531 -53.16 8.95 15.32
C PHE A 531 -54.32 9.01 16.33
N LEU A 532 -54.95 7.87 16.62
CA LEU A 532 -55.88 7.69 17.74
C LEU A 532 -55.16 6.93 18.87
N PRO A 533 -54.74 7.59 19.95
CA PRO A 533 -54.07 6.92 21.08
C PRO A 533 -54.90 5.82 21.76
N SER A 534 -56.22 5.80 21.55
CA SER A 534 -57.15 4.82 22.07
C SER A 534 -57.27 3.53 21.24
N VAL A 535 -56.72 3.50 20.01
CA VAL A 535 -56.87 2.39 19.06
C VAL A 535 -55.54 1.99 18.40
N ASP A 536 -54.69 2.97 18.06
CA ASP A 536 -53.48 2.76 17.27
C ASP A 536 -52.25 2.47 18.14
N SER A 537 -51.37 1.59 17.67
CA SER A 537 -50.05 1.36 18.29
C SER A 537 -49.10 2.52 17.96
N LEU A 538 -48.52 3.15 18.99
CA LEU A 538 -47.56 4.25 18.80
C LEU A 538 -46.31 3.80 18.04
N ASP A 539 -45.80 2.59 18.31
CA ASP A 539 -44.63 2.02 17.64
C ASP A 539 -44.89 1.82 16.14
N GLU A 540 -46.04 1.23 15.77
CA GLU A 540 -46.40 0.97 14.37
C GLU A 540 -46.67 2.28 13.60
N PHE A 541 -47.32 3.26 14.25
CA PHE A 541 -47.55 4.59 13.71
C PHE A 541 -46.23 5.32 13.42
N VAL A 542 -45.31 5.33 14.39
CA VAL A 542 -43.99 5.96 14.26
C VAL A 542 -43.15 5.28 13.18
N GLN A 543 -43.12 3.94 13.13
CA GLN A 543 -42.42 3.22 12.05
C GLN A 543 -43.00 3.56 10.68
N THR A 544 -44.34 3.56 10.54
CA THR A 544 -45.02 3.88 9.28
C THR A 544 -44.63 5.26 8.76
N ILE A 545 -44.67 6.30 9.61
CA ILE A 545 -44.26 7.66 9.19
C ILE A 545 -42.78 7.72 8.84
N CYS A 546 -41.90 7.17 9.67
CA CYS A 546 -40.47 7.24 9.42
C CYS A 546 -40.04 6.51 8.13
N THR A 547 -40.75 5.44 7.71
CA THR A 547 -40.52 4.84 6.38
C THR A 547 -40.96 5.73 5.21
N GLN A 548 -41.94 6.62 5.41
CA GLN A 548 -42.47 7.49 4.34
C GLN A 548 -41.68 8.79 4.15
N VAL A 549 -41.14 9.38 5.23
CA VAL A 549 -40.35 10.64 5.14
C VAL A 549 -38.96 10.40 4.53
N GLN A 550 -38.55 9.14 4.32
CA GLN A 550 -37.17 8.74 3.93
C GLN A 550 -36.07 9.32 4.84
N ALA A 551 -36.44 9.75 6.06
CA ALA A 551 -35.56 10.50 6.95
C ALA A 551 -34.80 9.58 7.90
N SER A 552 -33.53 9.94 8.11
CA SER A 552 -32.64 9.66 9.25
C SER A 552 -32.81 8.37 10.06
N PRO A 553 -31.73 7.61 10.35
CA PRO A 553 -31.77 6.51 11.32
C PRO A 553 -32.17 6.94 12.75
N THR A 554 -32.30 8.23 13.05
CA THR A 554 -32.84 8.74 14.33
C THR A 554 -34.35 9.00 14.35
N CYS A 555 -35.06 8.94 13.21
CA CYS A 555 -36.47 9.34 13.10
C CYS A 555 -37.37 8.66 14.14
N THR A 556 -37.29 7.33 14.23
CA THR A 556 -38.10 6.52 15.15
C THR A 556 -37.93 6.98 16.59
N ARG A 557 -36.69 7.20 17.05
CA ARG A 557 -36.39 7.62 18.42
C ARG A 557 -36.92 9.02 18.73
N THR A 558 -36.75 9.96 17.80
CA THR A 558 -37.20 11.36 17.98
C THR A 558 -38.72 11.45 18.04
N LEU A 559 -39.42 10.85 17.07
CA LEU A 559 -40.87 10.93 16.97
C LEU A 559 -41.55 10.17 18.12
N HIS A 560 -41.00 9.02 18.53
CA HIS A 560 -41.51 8.26 19.67
C HIS A 560 -41.38 9.06 20.97
N HIS A 561 -40.21 9.64 21.27
CA HIS A 561 -40.02 10.47 22.46
C HIS A 561 -40.96 11.68 22.48
N TYR A 562 -41.15 12.35 21.33
CA TYR A 562 -42.05 13.50 21.21
C TYR A 562 -43.52 13.13 21.49
N LEU A 563 -44.03 12.07 20.84
CA LEU A 563 -45.42 11.63 20.99
C LEU A 563 -45.71 10.96 22.34
N GLN A 564 -44.72 10.29 22.96
CA GLN A 564 -44.83 9.81 24.35
C GLN A 564 -44.99 10.97 25.36
N HIS A 565 -44.30 12.10 25.16
CA HIS A 565 -44.52 13.30 25.99
C HIS A 565 -45.87 13.97 25.70
N ALA A 566 -46.27 14.11 24.43
CA ALA A 566 -47.58 14.67 24.08
C ALA A 566 -48.77 13.86 24.63
N THR A 567 -48.65 12.52 24.70
CA THR A 567 -49.69 11.64 25.27
C THR A 567 -49.67 11.62 26.81
N SER A 568 -48.50 11.70 27.45
CA SER A 568 -48.38 11.69 28.92
C SER A 568 -48.60 13.06 29.59
N ALA A 569 -48.36 14.19 28.90
CA ALA A 569 -48.63 15.54 29.41
C ALA A 569 -50.14 15.89 29.48
N GLY A 570 -51.00 14.98 28.99
CA GLY A 570 -52.43 15.20 28.85
C GLY A 570 -52.75 15.93 27.56
N ILE A 571 -53.58 15.29 26.73
CA ILE A 571 -54.01 15.73 25.39
C ILE A 571 -54.50 17.20 25.36
N SER A 572 -55.04 17.71 26.47
CA SER A 572 -55.50 19.10 26.65
C SER A 572 -54.40 20.17 26.59
N THR A 573 -53.12 19.81 26.50
CA THR A 573 -51.98 20.76 26.42
C THR A 573 -51.51 21.02 24.98
N LEU A 574 -52.00 20.26 24.01
CA LEU A 574 -51.69 20.47 22.59
C LEU A 574 -52.48 21.65 22.01
N PRO A 575 -51.88 22.46 21.11
CA PRO A 575 -52.61 23.52 20.42
C PRO A 575 -53.71 22.93 19.53
N THR A 576 -54.86 23.60 19.50
CA THR A 576 -55.87 23.43 18.43
C THR A 576 -55.48 24.29 17.23
N PRO A 577 -55.63 23.78 15.99
CA PRO A 577 -55.22 24.49 14.78
C PRO A 577 -56.16 25.67 14.42
#